data_AF-A0A3B9JGB6-F1
#
_entry.id   AF-A0A3B9JGB6-F1
#
_cell.length_a   1.000
_cell.length_b   1.000
_cell.length_c   1.000
_cell.angle_alpha   90.00
_cell.angle_beta   90.00
_cell.angle_gamma   90.00
#
_symmetry.space_group_name_H-M   'P 1'
#
loop_
_entity.id
_entity.type
_entity.pdbx_description
1 polymer ?
#
loop_
_entity_poly.entity_id
_entity_poly.type
_entity_poly.pdbx_seq_one_letter_code
_entity_poly.pdbx_strand_id
1 'polypeptide(L)' 'MSINSYLTDLASDLVLSSDEKSSIGTSIDTLSRRLDLYFSSGELHKHFQFGSSTRGTILPRKADSGSDIDYMVV' A
#
# COMPACT_ATOMS: atom_id res chain seq x y z
N MET A 1 -25.55 -20.45 -7.21
CA MET A 1 -24.48 -19.52 -7.61
C MET A 1 -24.94 -18.80 -8.87
N SER A 2 -25.03 -17.47 -8.85
CA SER A 2 -25.31 -16.66 -10.04
C SER A 2 -24.03 -15.93 -10.48
N ILE A 3 -24.02 -15.40 -11.70
CA ILE A 3 -22.91 -14.54 -12.17
C ILE A 3 -22.70 -13.37 -11.19
N ASN A 4 -23.79 -12.77 -10.72
CA ASN A 4 -23.72 -11.68 -9.76
C ASN A 4 -23.10 -12.09 -8.43
N SER A 5 -23.47 -13.25 -7.87
CA SER A 5 -22.86 -13.71 -6.61
C SER A 5 -21.37 -13.98 -6.78
N TYR A 6 -20.99 -14.63 -7.88
CA TYR A 6 -19.57 -14.88 -8.20
C TYR A 6 -18.75 -13.60 -8.31
N LEU A 7 -19.24 -12.59 -9.04
CA LEU A 7 -18.53 -11.31 -9.19
C LEU A 7 -18.44 -10.53 -7.86
N THR A 8 -19.46 -10.66 -7.00
CA THR A 8 -19.46 -10.01 -5.68
C THR A 8 -18.42 -10.65 -4.75
N ASP A 9 -18.35 -11.99 -4.75
CA ASP A 9 -17.39 -12.74 -3.95
C ASP A 9 -15.96 -12.45 -4.43
N LEU A 10 -15.73 -12.49 -5.76
CA LEU A 10 -14.45 -12.15 -6.35
C LEU A 10 -14.00 -10.72 -6.02
N ALA A 11 -14.90 -9.74 -6.13
CA ALA A 11 -14.57 -8.35 -5.79
C ALA A 11 -14.17 -8.21 -4.31
N SER A 12 -14.82 -8.96 -3.41
CA SER A 12 -14.50 -8.97 -1.98
C SER A 12 -13.13 -9.60 -1.71
N ASP A 13 -12.79 -10.69 -2.42
CA ASP A 13 -11.51 -11.39 -2.31
C ASP A 13 -10.32 -10.59 -2.84
N LEU A 14 -10.58 -9.60 -3.69
CA LEU A 14 -9.62 -8.67 -4.26
C LEU A 14 -9.39 -7.43 -3.39
N VAL A 15 -9.99 -7.34 -2.21
CA VAL A 15 -9.68 -6.29 -1.23
C VAL A 15 -8.56 -6.77 -0.32
N LEU A 16 -7.56 -5.91 -0.09
CA LEU A 16 -6.49 -6.16 0.89
C LEU A 16 -7.08 -6.49 2.28
N SER A 17 -6.55 -7.54 2.90
CA SER A 17 -6.89 -7.91 4.28
C SER A 17 -6.47 -6.81 5.25
N SER A 18 -7.08 -6.80 6.44
CA SER A 18 -6.67 -5.90 7.54
C SER A 18 -5.20 -6.10 7.91
N ASP A 19 -4.74 -7.35 7.91
CA ASP A 19 -3.40 -7.72 8.33
C ASP A 19 -2.34 -7.27 7.33
N GLU A 20 -2.65 -7.38 6.03
CA GLU A 20 -1.77 -6.89 4.96
C GLU A 20 -1.69 -5.36 4.99
N LYS A 21 -2.82 -4.65 5.19
CA LYS A 21 -2.85 -3.19 5.39
C LYS A 21 -2.01 -2.75 6.59
N SER A 22 -2.12 -3.45 7.71
CA SER A 22 -1.35 -3.16 8.94
C SER A 22 0.15 -3.39 8.74
N SER A 23 0.52 -4.47 8.05
CA SER A 23 1.91 -4.80 7.73
C SER A 23 2.55 -3.77 6.79
N ILE A 24 1.79 -3.30 5.79
CA ILE A 24 2.20 -2.20 4.90
C ILE A 24 2.42 -0.93 5.73
N GLY A 25 1.45 -0.55 6.58
CA GLY A 25 1.55 0.64 7.44
C GLY A 25 2.79 0.63 8.31
N THR A 26 3.04 -0.49 9.01
CA THR A 26 4.25 -0.66 9.84
C THR A 26 5.55 -0.45 9.06
N SER A 27 5.59 -0.98 7.83
CA SER A 27 6.76 -0.86 6.95
C SER A 27 6.97 0.57 6.47
N ILE A 28 5.89 1.26 6.08
CA ILE A 28 5.91 2.66 5.65
C ILE A 28 6.28 3.61 6.79
N ASP A 29 5.74 3.42 7.98
CA ASP A 29 6.09 4.20 9.18
C ASP A 29 7.56 4.04 9.54
N THR A 30 8.07 2.81 9.42
CA THR A 30 9.49 2.52 9.66
C THR A 30 10.38 3.19 8.62
N LEU A 31 10.02 3.14 7.33
CA LEU A 31 10.75 3.82 6.26
C LEU A 31 10.75 5.33 6.46
N SER A 32 9.57 5.92 6.69
CA SER A 32 9.38 7.36 6.94
C SER A 32 10.30 7.85 8.05
N ARG A 33 10.21 7.22 9.22
CA ARG A 33 11.02 7.58 10.38
C ARG A 33 12.52 7.45 10.13
N ARG A 34 12.95 6.45 9.35
CA ARG A 34 14.37 6.27 9.02
C ARG A 34 14.89 7.34 8.06
N LEU A 35 14.07 7.77 7.10
CA LEU A 35 14.41 8.89 6.21
C LEU A 35 14.57 10.18 7.02
N ASP A 36 13.61 10.48 7.89
CA ASP A 36 13.65 11.68 8.77
C ASP A 36 14.90 11.71 9.66
N LEU A 37 15.26 10.57 10.24
CA LEU A 37 16.43 10.48 11.12
C LEU A 37 17.75 10.64 10.35
N TYR A 38 17.84 10.05 9.16
CA TYR A 38 19.06 10.07 8.36
C TYR A 38 19.28 11.44 7.70
N PHE A 39 18.24 12.03 7.10
CA PHE A 39 18.26 13.31 6.40
C PHE A 39 17.71 14.44 7.29
N SER A 40 18.29 14.58 8.47
CA SER A 40 17.80 15.49 9.52
C SER A 40 18.28 16.93 9.38
N SER A 41 19.12 17.24 8.38
CA SER A 41 19.71 18.58 8.18
C SER A 41 19.04 19.37 7.06
N GLY A 42 17.83 18.97 6.65
CA GLY A 42 17.04 19.64 5.62
C GLY A 42 17.35 19.19 4.19
N GLU A 43 17.99 18.04 4.01
CA GLU A 43 18.25 17.44 2.70
C GLU A 43 16.97 16.90 2.05
N LEU A 44 15.98 16.53 2.86
CA LEU A 44 14.68 16.08 2.39
C LEU A 44 13.68 17.24 2.35
N HIS A 45 13.11 17.52 1.17
CA HIS A 45 12.04 18.49 1.05
C HIS A 45 10.70 17.88 1.47
N LYS A 46 10.41 16.66 1.00
CA LYS A 46 9.18 15.93 1.34
C LYS A 46 9.31 14.44 1.02
N HIS A 47 8.59 13.60 1.75
CA HIS A 47 8.41 12.20 1.40
C HIS A 47 7.03 11.72 1.81
N PHE A 48 6.43 10.85 1.00
CA PHE A 48 5.06 10.38 1.21
C PHE A 48 4.73 9.15 0.36
N GLN A 49 3.81 8.34 0.86
CA GLN A 49 3.20 7.25 0.10
C GLN A 49 2.23 7.82 -0.94
N PHE A 50 2.18 7.21 -2.13
CA PHE A 50 1.23 7.57 -3.18
C PHE A 50 0.76 6.31 -3.93
N GLY A 51 0.17 6.48 -5.11
CA GLY A 51 -0.16 5.34 -5.97
C GLY A 51 -1.43 4.58 -5.58
N SER A 52 -1.56 3.36 -6.10
CA SER A 52 -2.77 2.53 -5.97
C SER A 52 -3.14 2.23 -4.51
N SER A 53 -2.13 2.06 -3.66
CA SER A 53 -2.30 1.79 -2.23
C SER A 53 -3.02 2.92 -1.48
N THR A 54 -2.70 4.17 -1.80
CA THR A 54 -3.37 5.35 -1.22
C THR A 54 -4.76 5.61 -1.79
N ARG A 55 -5.03 5.18 -3.04
CA ARG A 55 -6.35 5.31 -3.68
C ARG A 55 -7.33 4.19 -3.32
N GLY A 56 -6.87 3.16 -2.61
CA GLY A 56 -7.67 1.98 -2.30
C GLY A 56 -7.94 1.08 -3.52
N THR A 57 -7.13 1.19 -4.57
CA THR A 57 -7.26 0.41 -5.82
C THR A 57 -6.12 -0.59 -6.01
N ILE A 58 -5.36 -0.86 -4.96
CA ILE A 58 -4.30 -1.89 -4.94
C ILE A 58 -4.93 -3.27 -4.77
N LEU A 59 -4.39 -4.26 -5.48
CA LEU A 59 -4.83 -5.65 -5.37
C LEU A 59 -3.94 -6.44 -4.40
N PRO A 60 -4.46 -7.46 -3.70
CA PRO A 60 -3.65 -8.40 -2.94
C PRO A 60 -2.62 -9.09 -3.83
N ARG A 61 -1.43 -9.40 -3.29
CA ARG A 61 -0.37 -10.05 -4.07
C ARG A 61 -0.74 -11.43 -4.63
N LYS A 62 -1.70 -12.11 -4.01
CA LYS A 62 -2.29 -13.37 -4.53
C LYS A 62 -2.99 -13.19 -5.89
N ALA A 63 -3.47 -11.99 -6.19
CA ALA A 63 -4.19 -11.65 -7.41
C ALA A 63 -3.33 -10.85 -8.40
N ASP A 64 -2.40 -10.04 -7.89
CA ASP A 64 -1.41 -9.31 -8.68
C ASP A 64 -0.03 -9.41 -8.02
N SER A 65 0.85 -10.24 -8.57
CA SER A 65 2.20 -10.41 -8.03
C SER A 65 3.06 -9.15 -8.11
N GLY A 66 2.73 -8.22 -9.02
CA GLY A 66 3.39 -6.92 -9.16
C GLY A 66 2.77 -5.82 -8.28
N SER A 67 1.89 -6.20 -7.35
CA SER A 67 1.31 -5.26 -6.39
C SER A 67 2.36 -4.76 -5.42
N ASP A 68 2.79 -3.53 -5.67
CA ASP A 68 3.83 -2.83 -4.93
C ASP A 68 3.31 -1.53 -4.30
N ILE A 69 4.09 -0.99 -3.38
CA ILE A 69 3.78 0.25 -2.66
C ILE A 69 4.64 1.38 -3.19
N ASP A 70 3.99 2.38 -3.78
CA ASP A 70 4.66 3.57 -4.28
C ASP A 70 4.97 4.55 -3.14
N TYR A 71 6.25 4.93 -3.01
CA TYR A 71 6.72 5.89 -2.02
C TYR A 71 7.65 6.91 -2.68
N MET A 72 7.35 8.19 -2.52
CA MET A 72 8.09 9.29 -3.13
C MET A 72 8.99 9.95 -2.10
N VAL A 73 10.20 10.29 -2.50
CA VAL A 73 11.18 11.09 -1.74
C VAL A 73 11.61 12.24 -2.65
N VAL A 74 11.46 13.47 -2.16
CA VAL A 74 11.71 14.73 -2.85
C VAL A 74 12.67 15.56 -2.03
#